data_AF-A0A950GUA8-F1
#
_entry.id   AF-A0A950GUA8-F1
#
_cell.length_a   1.000
_cell.length_b   1.000
_cell.length_c   1.000
_cell.angle_alpha   90.00
_cell.angle_beta   90.00
_cell.angle_gamma   90.00
#
_symmetry.space_group_name_H-M   'P 1'
#
loop_
_entity.id
_entity.type
_entity.pdbx_description
1 polymer ?
#
loop_
_entity_poly.entity_id
_entity_poly.type
_entity_poly.pdbx_seq_one_letter_code
_entity_poly.pdbx_strand_id
1 'polypeptide(L)'
;MLTEPDDLHKPLGLSANRGRAGLAARLRALGGAALIGVGIAALTFLAGEAEHAGEPFATASIEPAPPADEGAAGGTDAAARTENGEPATMRATGAEVEADSGVSVVRPDGASTPDAMVIRIPDALGAKLAAAPDPRLVERSDFGPLPRIGPDGARPAQVYARPAPSPAKGRPRIALIVGGLGLNEQTTSRAITKLPGEISLAFAPYGTNLKAQAAKAREAGHEIFLQMPMESFDYAQNNPGPQTLTVDAGAARNLEHLHWGLARAPG
;
A
#
# COMPACT_ATOMS: atom_id res chain seq x y z
N MET A 1 52.29 81.72 22.30
CA MET A 1 51.23 82.11 23.26
C MET A 1 50.20 82.90 22.47
N LEU A 2 48.98 82.35 22.35
CA LEU A 2 47.75 83.00 21.86
C LEU A 2 47.79 83.31 20.34
N THR A 3 46.79 83.09 19.49
CA THR A 3 45.35 82.83 19.61
C THR A 3 44.86 82.46 18.19
N GLU A 4 43.78 81.68 18.09
CA GLU A 4 43.01 81.39 16.88
C GLU A 4 42.81 82.59 15.94
N PRO A 5 42.83 82.38 14.61
CA PRO A 5 42.01 83.13 13.67
C PRO A 5 40.81 82.25 13.26
N ASP A 6 39.62 82.51 13.81
CA ASP A 6 38.61 83.44 13.31
C ASP A 6 38.06 83.02 11.92
N ASP A 7 37.08 82.12 12.01
CA ASP A 7 36.40 81.38 10.95
C ASP A 7 35.13 82.14 10.52
N LEU A 8 35.26 83.42 10.19
CA LEU A 8 34.11 84.32 10.01
C LEU A 8 33.93 84.93 8.61
N HIS A 9 34.65 84.43 7.59
CA HIS A 9 34.46 84.93 6.21
C HIS A 9 34.54 83.87 5.09
N LYS A 10 34.29 82.59 5.37
CA LYS A 10 34.23 81.59 4.30
C LYS A 10 32.78 81.32 3.86
N PRO A 11 32.36 81.72 2.65
CA PRO A 11 31.02 81.40 2.15
C PRO A 11 30.86 79.88 2.07
N LEU A 12 29.71 79.38 2.55
CA LEU A 12 29.31 77.96 2.50
C LEU A 12 29.30 77.49 1.04
N GLY A 13 30.47 77.03 0.61
CA GLY A 13 30.72 76.47 -0.70
C GLY A 13 29.97 75.17 -0.83
N LEU A 14 28.88 75.23 -1.60
CA LEU A 14 28.49 74.17 -2.52
C LEU A 14 29.72 73.62 -3.25
N SER A 15 30.38 72.60 -2.68
CA SER A 15 31.01 71.58 -3.52
C SER A 15 29.89 70.66 -3.98
N ALA A 16 29.39 70.93 -5.18
CA ALA A 16 28.49 70.04 -5.89
C ALA A 16 29.17 68.69 -6.09
N ASN A 17 29.02 67.76 -5.14
CA ASN A 17 29.29 66.36 -5.42
C ASN A 17 28.05 65.79 -6.12
N ARG A 18 27.96 66.01 -7.45
CA ARG A 18 27.15 65.17 -8.33
C ARG A 18 27.77 63.78 -8.31
N GLY A 19 27.51 63.04 -7.23
CA GLY A 19 27.74 61.62 -7.17
C GLY A 19 26.87 60.98 -8.24
N ARG A 20 27.49 60.55 -9.33
CA ARG A 20 26.87 59.70 -10.35
C ARG A 20 26.32 58.48 -9.61
N ALA A 21 25.03 58.50 -9.29
CA ALA A 21 24.27 57.33 -8.86
C ALA A 21 24.10 56.41 -10.09
N GLY A 22 25.24 55.95 -10.60
CA GLY A 22 25.35 55.08 -11.73
C GLY A 22 24.83 53.70 -11.32
N LEU A 23 23.98 53.15 -12.19
CA LEU A 23 23.77 51.75 -12.56
C LEU A 23 24.04 50.65 -11.50
N ALA A 24 25.16 50.68 -10.78
CA ALA A 24 25.56 49.76 -9.71
C ALA A 24 24.54 49.64 -8.57
N ALA A 25 23.89 50.72 -8.14
CA ALA A 25 22.86 50.65 -7.08
C ALA A 25 21.59 49.92 -7.57
N ARG A 26 21.23 50.09 -8.85
CA ARG A 26 20.09 49.39 -9.48
C ARG A 26 20.41 47.92 -9.79
N LEU A 27 21.66 47.61 -10.16
CA LEU A 27 22.14 46.23 -10.37
C LEU A 27 22.20 45.42 -9.07
N ARG A 28 22.54 46.04 -7.93
CA ARG A 28 22.53 45.35 -6.62
C ARG A 28 21.12 45.03 -6.13
N ALA A 29 20.14 45.90 -6.38
CA ALA A 29 18.74 45.64 -6.07
C ALA A 29 18.12 44.52 -6.94
N LEU A 30 18.50 44.45 -8.22
CA LEU A 30 18.09 43.37 -9.13
C LEU A 30 18.73 42.01 -8.75
N GLY A 31 20.00 42.00 -8.31
CA GLY A 31 20.66 40.77 -7.85
C GLY A 31 20.01 40.16 -6.59
N GLY A 32 19.56 40.99 -5.65
CA GLY A 32 18.87 40.53 -4.45
C GLY A 32 17.48 39.94 -4.74
N ALA A 33 16.71 40.57 -5.64
CA ALA A 33 15.40 40.05 -6.05
C ALA A 33 15.52 38.73 -6.85
N ALA A 34 16.56 38.59 -7.68
CA ALA A 34 16.83 37.35 -8.40
C ALA A 34 17.17 36.19 -7.44
N LEU A 35 17.96 36.43 -6.38
CA LEU A 35 18.29 35.39 -5.39
C LEU A 35 17.07 34.96 -4.56
N ILE A 36 16.16 35.89 -4.23
CA ILE A 36 14.91 35.57 -3.53
C ILE A 36 13.98 34.77 -4.46
N GLY A 37 13.87 35.16 -5.74
CA GLY A 37 13.09 34.42 -6.73
C GLY A 37 13.60 32.99 -6.95
N VAL A 38 14.93 32.81 -7.04
CA VAL A 38 15.55 31.47 -7.14
C VAL A 38 15.34 30.67 -5.86
N GLY A 39 15.42 31.30 -4.69
CA GLY A 39 15.15 30.63 -3.41
C GLY A 39 13.70 30.16 -3.28
N ILE A 40 12.73 30.98 -3.67
CA ILE A 40 11.30 30.60 -3.68
C ILE A 40 11.05 29.51 -4.71
N ALA A 41 11.61 29.62 -5.92
CA ALA A 41 11.48 28.59 -6.96
C ALA A 41 12.11 27.25 -6.54
N ALA A 42 13.26 27.27 -5.87
CA ALA A 42 13.90 26.07 -5.32
C ALA A 42 13.08 25.47 -4.17
N LEU A 43 12.49 26.30 -3.31
CA LEU A 43 11.62 25.83 -2.23
C LEU A 43 10.34 25.20 -2.78
N THR A 44 9.72 25.77 -3.82
CA THR A 44 8.55 25.17 -4.48
C THR A 44 8.89 23.93 -5.29
N PHE A 45 10.10 23.84 -5.87
CA PHE A 45 10.56 22.66 -6.59
C PHE A 45 10.85 21.50 -5.61
N LEU A 46 11.55 21.75 -4.51
CA LEU A 46 11.77 20.74 -3.46
C LEU A 46 10.46 20.36 -2.73
N ALA A 47 9.50 21.27 -2.59
CA ALA A 47 8.20 20.97 -1.99
C ALA A 47 7.23 20.27 -2.98
N GLY A 48 7.41 20.45 -4.29
CA GLY A 48 6.61 19.78 -5.33
C GLY A 48 6.89 18.28 -5.44
N GLU A 49 8.09 17.83 -5.07
CA GLU A 49 8.42 16.40 -4.95
C GLU A 49 7.81 15.75 -3.69
N ALA A 50 7.21 16.53 -2.80
CA ALA A 50 6.55 16.06 -1.58
C ALA A 50 5.08 15.63 -1.80
N GLU A 51 4.59 15.55 -3.04
CA GLU A 51 3.26 14.98 -3.32
C GLU A 51 3.10 13.53 -2.82
N HIS A 52 4.19 12.88 -2.41
CA HIS A 52 4.20 11.53 -1.87
C HIS A 52 4.95 11.44 -0.54
N ALA A 53 4.77 12.44 0.32
CA ALA A 53 5.35 12.55 1.66
C ALA A 53 4.95 11.37 2.59
N GLY A 54 5.52 10.19 2.35
CA GLY A 54 5.44 9.02 3.22
C GLY A 54 4.33 8.02 2.94
N GLU A 55 3.48 8.23 1.93
CA GLU A 55 2.44 7.25 1.55
C GLU A 55 2.91 6.35 0.38
N PRO A 56 2.82 5.02 0.50
CA PRO A 56 3.20 4.13 -0.59
C PRO A 56 2.20 4.25 -1.74
N PHE A 57 2.67 4.74 -2.89
CA PHE A 57 1.94 4.71 -4.15
C PHE A 57 2.79 4.01 -5.21
N ALA A 58 2.13 3.32 -6.14
CA ALA A 58 2.78 2.67 -7.27
C ALA A 58 1.96 2.94 -8.53
N THR A 59 2.58 3.52 -9.55
CA THR A 59 1.99 3.67 -10.88
C THR A 59 2.67 2.67 -11.81
N ALA A 60 1.87 1.80 -12.46
CA ALA A 60 2.37 0.84 -13.44
C ALA A 60 1.87 1.24 -14.83
N SER A 61 2.79 1.51 -15.75
CA SER A 61 2.46 1.76 -17.16
C SER A 61 2.10 0.45 -17.84
N ILE A 62 0.97 0.43 -18.55
CA ILE A 62 0.48 -0.75 -19.27
C ILE A 62 1.12 -0.75 -20.66
N GLU A 63 2.13 -1.60 -20.87
CA GLU A 63 2.70 -1.86 -22.19
C GLU A 63 2.01 -3.08 -22.83
N PRO A 64 1.31 -2.94 -23.98
CA PRO A 64 0.67 -4.06 -24.64
C PRO A 64 1.71 -5.04 -25.21
N ALA A 65 1.73 -6.27 -24.72
CA ALA A 65 2.54 -7.34 -25.28
C ALA A 65 2.03 -7.75 -26.68
N PRO A 66 2.92 -8.04 -27.65
CA PRO A 66 2.52 -8.47 -28.99
C PRO A 66 1.78 -9.83 -28.92
N PRO A 67 0.76 -10.05 -29.77
CA PRO A 67 -0.05 -11.25 -29.72
C PRO A 67 0.76 -12.47 -30.16
N ALA A 68 0.81 -13.48 -29.28
CA ALA A 68 1.22 -14.84 -29.65
C ALA A 68 0.11 -15.53 -30.45
N ASP A 69 0.52 -16.28 -31.48
CA ASP A 69 -0.32 -16.94 -32.47
C ASP A 69 -1.32 -17.95 -31.87
N GLU A 70 -2.52 -17.92 -32.43
CA GLU A 70 -3.63 -18.81 -32.10
C GLU A 70 -3.45 -20.17 -32.78
N GLY A 71 -3.49 -21.24 -31.98
CA GLY A 71 -3.40 -22.61 -32.47
C GLY A 71 -4.15 -23.61 -31.57
N ALA A 72 -5.43 -23.79 -31.91
CA ALA A 72 -6.25 -25.00 -31.77
C ALA A 72 -6.74 -25.50 -30.39
N ALA A 73 -8.08 -25.50 -30.27
CA ALA A 73 -8.99 -26.56 -29.78
C ALA A 73 -10.15 -25.91 -28.98
N GLY A 74 -11.45 -26.02 -29.27
CA GLY A 74 -12.19 -27.01 -30.06
C GLY A 74 -12.99 -27.93 -29.12
N GLY A 75 -14.29 -27.65 -28.90
CA GLY A 75 -15.23 -28.55 -28.21
C GLY A 75 -16.25 -27.81 -27.32
N THR A 76 -17.43 -27.41 -27.82
CA THR A 76 -18.72 -28.14 -27.95
C THR A 76 -19.74 -27.68 -26.90
N ASP A 77 -20.77 -26.99 -27.40
CA ASP A 77 -21.99 -26.60 -26.72
C ASP A 77 -22.77 -27.79 -26.17
N ALA A 78 -23.30 -27.65 -24.94
CA ALA A 78 -24.41 -28.44 -24.45
C ALA A 78 -25.32 -27.57 -23.57
N ALA A 79 -26.54 -27.36 -24.06
CA ALA A 79 -27.60 -26.62 -23.40
C ALA A 79 -28.32 -27.47 -22.33
N ALA A 80 -28.58 -26.89 -21.15
CA ALA A 80 -29.68 -27.23 -20.25
C ALA A 80 -29.93 -26.02 -19.33
N ARG A 81 -30.95 -25.22 -19.62
CA ARG A 81 -32.31 -25.27 -19.06
C ARG A 81 -32.43 -24.42 -17.78
N THR A 82 -33.13 -23.32 -17.98
CA THR A 82 -33.67 -22.33 -17.03
C THR A 82 -34.41 -22.95 -15.85
N GLU A 83 -34.05 -22.55 -14.63
CA GLU A 83 -34.97 -22.46 -13.50
C GLU A 83 -34.79 -21.10 -12.82
N ASN A 84 -35.89 -20.35 -12.77
CA ASN A 84 -35.99 -19.02 -12.18
C ASN A 84 -35.87 -19.11 -10.66
N GLY A 85 -34.95 -18.34 -10.10
CA GLY A 85 -34.92 -17.97 -8.69
C GLY A 85 -34.17 -16.67 -8.56
N GLU A 86 -34.88 -15.53 -8.57
CA GLU A 86 -34.29 -14.21 -8.31
C GLU A 86 -33.77 -14.13 -6.87
N PRO A 87 -32.51 -13.70 -6.66
CA PRO A 87 -32.13 -12.99 -5.46
C PRO A 87 -32.07 -11.49 -5.78
N ALA A 88 -32.76 -10.70 -4.95
CA ALA A 88 -32.77 -9.25 -5.01
C ALA A 88 -31.33 -8.69 -4.95
N THR A 89 -30.81 -8.27 -6.10
CA THR A 89 -29.63 -7.41 -6.15
C THR A 89 -30.05 -6.02 -5.69
N MET A 90 -29.54 -5.55 -4.55
CA MET A 90 -29.50 -4.11 -4.28
C MET A 90 -28.65 -3.46 -5.38
N ARG A 91 -29.34 -2.87 -6.35
CA ARG A 91 -28.76 -2.01 -7.37
C ARG A 91 -28.78 -0.61 -6.79
N ALA A 92 -27.69 -0.17 -6.18
CA ALA A 92 -27.52 1.22 -5.82
C ALA A 92 -26.62 1.89 -6.88
N THR A 93 -27.16 2.90 -7.54
CA THR A 93 -26.43 3.80 -8.44
C THR A 93 -25.47 4.68 -7.63
N GLY A 94 -24.43 5.24 -8.27
CA GLY A 94 -23.50 6.14 -7.58
C GLY A 94 -24.17 7.35 -6.93
N ALA A 95 -25.27 7.83 -7.53
CA ALA A 95 -26.10 8.91 -6.98
C ALA A 95 -26.84 8.52 -5.68
N GLU A 96 -27.27 7.27 -5.55
CA GLU A 96 -27.96 6.78 -4.34
C GLU A 96 -26.98 6.61 -3.18
N VAL A 97 -25.74 6.20 -3.45
CA VAL A 97 -24.68 6.08 -2.43
C VAL A 97 -24.22 7.45 -1.93
N GLU A 98 -24.10 8.44 -2.82
CA GLU A 98 -23.79 9.83 -2.43
C GLU A 98 -24.92 10.44 -1.58
N ALA A 99 -26.19 10.14 -1.90
CA ALA A 99 -27.34 10.61 -1.13
C ALA A 99 -27.45 9.96 0.26
N ASP A 100 -27.17 8.65 0.38
CA ASP A 100 -27.27 7.91 1.64
C ASP A 100 -26.08 8.19 2.59
N SER A 101 -24.90 8.45 2.04
CA SER A 101 -23.69 8.73 2.82
C SER A 101 -23.65 10.14 3.46
N GLY A 102 -24.55 11.04 3.06
CA GLY A 102 -24.60 12.41 3.57
C GLY A 102 -23.40 13.29 3.19
N VAL A 103 -22.57 12.85 2.24
CA VAL A 103 -21.37 13.56 1.77
C VAL A 103 -21.70 14.36 0.51
N SER A 104 -21.60 15.69 0.58
CA SER A 104 -21.76 16.58 -0.58
C SER A 104 -20.47 16.62 -1.41
N VAL A 105 -20.48 15.95 -2.56
CA VAL A 105 -19.37 15.98 -3.52
C VAL A 105 -19.61 17.11 -4.53
N VAL A 106 -18.90 18.23 -4.36
CA VAL A 106 -18.94 19.34 -5.34
C VAL A 106 -17.91 19.06 -6.44
N ARG A 107 -18.40 18.80 -7.66
CA ARG A 107 -17.54 18.58 -8.82
C ARG A 107 -17.40 19.88 -9.64
N PRO A 108 -16.18 20.41 -9.83
CA PRO A 108 -15.96 21.72 -10.43
C PRO A 108 -16.42 21.83 -11.90
N ASP A 109 -16.56 20.71 -12.60
CA ASP A 109 -16.87 20.69 -14.04
C ASP A 109 -18.32 20.29 -14.38
N GLY A 110 -19.20 20.16 -13.37
CA GLY A 110 -20.60 19.75 -13.59
C GLY A 110 -20.78 18.32 -14.13
N ALA A 111 -19.71 17.50 -14.11
CA ALA A 111 -19.76 16.13 -14.60
C ALA A 111 -20.67 15.25 -13.72
N SER A 112 -21.56 14.48 -14.37
CA SER A 112 -22.48 13.54 -13.73
C SER A 112 -21.74 12.45 -12.94
N THR A 113 -22.39 11.89 -11.93
CA THR A 113 -21.89 10.70 -11.22
C THR A 113 -21.58 9.60 -12.23
N PRO A 114 -20.35 9.06 -12.25
CA PRO A 114 -20.03 7.92 -13.09
C PRO A 114 -21.01 6.78 -12.80
N ASP A 115 -21.51 6.15 -13.86
CA ASP A 115 -22.35 4.96 -13.72
C ASP A 115 -21.59 3.93 -12.89
N ALA A 116 -22.25 3.35 -11.88
CA ALA A 116 -21.60 2.45 -10.94
C ALA A 116 -20.94 1.31 -11.75
N MET A 117 -19.61 1.27 -11.78
CA MET A 117 -18.90 0.16 -12.40
C MET A 117 -19.12 -1.05 -11.50
N VAL A 118 -20.12 -1.85 -11.84
CA VAL A 118 -20.43 -3.08 -11.13
C VAL A 118 -19.25 -4.01 -11.34
N ILE A 119 -18.34 -4.04 -10.35
CA ILE A 119 -17.41 -5.15 -10.19
C ILE A 119 -18.29 -6.35 -9.87
N ARG A 120 -18.75 -7.02 -10.93
CA ARG A 120 -19.30 -8.36 -10.81
C ARG A 120 -18.12 -9.21 -10.40
N ILE A 121 -17.98 -9.42 -9.11
CA ILE A 121 -17.25 -10.57 -8.58
C ILE A 121 -18.09 -11.74 -9.12
N PRO A 122 -17.61 -12.46 -10.17
CA PRO A 122 -18.29 -13.68 -10.56
C PRO A 122 -18.37 -14.51 -9.30
N ASP A 123 -19.56 -15.04 -9.01
CA ASP A 123 -19.84 -15.88 -7.85
C ASP A 123 -18.58 -16.61 -7.42
N ALA A 124 -18.19 -16.38 -6.16
CA ALA A 124 -17.02 -16.97 -5.54
C ALA A 124 -16.91 -18.40 -6.03
N LEU A 125 -15.95 -18.66 -6.92
CA LEU A 125 -15.61 -20.03 -7.30
C LEU A 125 -15.41 -20.69 -5.94
N GLY A 126 -16.31 -21.60 -5.56
CA GLY A 126 -16.32 -22.30 -4.28
C GLY A 126 -15.13 -23.25 -4.19
N ALA A 127 -13.94 -22.74 -4.50
CA ALA A 127 -12.67 -23.39 -4.60
C ALA A 127 -12.28 -23.74 -3.18
N LYS A 128 -12.64 -24.96 -2.81
CA LYS A 128 -12.19 -25.58 -1.58
C LYS A 128 -10.66 -25.64 -1.62
N LEU A 129 -10.04 -24.92 -0.69
CA LEU A 129 -8.60 -24.93 -0.55
C LEU A 129 -8.09 -26.29 -0.05
N ALA A 130 -6.83 -26.59 -0.34
CA ALA A 130 -6.17 -27.76 0.22
C ALA A 130 -6.19 -27.70 1.76
N ALA A 131 -6.45 -28.82 2.41
CA ALA A 131 -6.41 -28.90 3.86
C ALA A 131 -4.98 -28.65 4.37
N ALA A 132 -4.84 -27.91 5.46
CA ALA A 132 -3.57 -27.64 6.12
C ALA A 132 -3.62 -28.18 7.56
N PRO A 133 -2.51 -28.74 8.08
CA PRO A 133 -1.25 -28.98 7.39
C PRO A 133 -1.25 -30.24 6.50
N ASP A 134 -0.63 -30.16 5.32
CA ASP A 134 -0.18 -31.33 4.54
C ASP A 134 1.06 -31.94 5.24
N PRO A 135 1.02 -33.22 5.66
CA PRO A 135 2.14 -33.87 6.34
C PRO A 135 3.47 -33.86 5.57
N ARG A 136 3.43 -33.76 4.23
CA ARG A 136 4.64 -33.70 3.39
C ARG A 136 5.36 -32.36 3.48
N LEU A 137 4.64 -31.31 3.87
CA LEU A 137 5.10 -29.93 3.89
C LEU A 137 5.40 -29.41 5.29
N VAL A 138 5.46 -30.31 6.28
CA VAL A 138 5.70 -29.94 7.67
C VAL A 138 6.87 -30.73 8.25
N GLU A 139 7.73 -30.04 8.99
CA GLU A 139 8.73 -30.65 9.87
C GLU A 139 8.46 -30.35 11.33
N ARG A 140 8.91 -31.24 12.21
CA ARG A 140 8.77 -31.05 13.66
C ARG A 140 9.93 -30.19 14.16
N SER A 141 9.61 -29.17 14.95
CA SER A 141 10.58 -28.36 15.69
C SER A 141 10.14 -28.20 17.15
N ASP A 142 11.01 -27.62 17.97
CA ASP A 142 10.71 -27.29 19.36
C ASP A 142 9.57 -26.27 19.52
N PHE A 143 9.34 -25.43 18.51
CA PHE A 143 8.25 -24.45 18.49
C PHE A 143 6.92 -25.04 18.00
N GLY A 144 6.97 -26.21 17.35
CA GLY A 144 5.83 -26.85 16.71
C GLY A 144 6.10 -27.19 15.23
N PRO A 145 5.04 -27.41 14.43
CA PRO A 145 5.19 -27.74 13.01
C PRO A 145 5.70 -26.52 12.23
N LEU A 146 6.83 -26.68 11.53
CA LEU A 146 7.36 -25.66 10.62
C LEU A 146 7.09 -26.04 9.16
N PRO A 147 6.83 -25.05 8.27
CA PRO A 147 6.71 -25.29 6.86
C PRO A 147 8.05 -25.71 6.26
N ARG A 148 8.04 -26.77 5.45
CA ARG A 148 9.19 -27.23 4.66
C ARG A 148 8.80 -27.51 3.21
N ILE A 149 9.79 -27.57 2.34
CA ILE A 149 9.61 -28.05 0.96
C ILE A 149 9.41 -29.58 1.02
N GLY A 150 8.41 -30.06 0.28
CA GLY A 150 8.11 -31.48 0.16
C GLY A 150 9.26 -32.27 -0.50
N PRO A 151 9.33 -33.59 -0.28
CA PRO A 151 10.34 -34.44 -0.93
C PRO A 151 10.21 -34.45 -2.47
N ASP A 152 9.03 -34.10 -2.99
CA ASP A 152 8.69 -33.93 -4.40
C ASP A 152 8.97 -32.50 -4.93
N GLY A 153 9.53 -31.61 -4.10
CA GLY A 153 9.76 -30.21 -4.44
C GLY A 153 8.55 -29.30 -4.27
N ALA A 154 7.40 -29.84 -3.80
CA ALA A 154 6.20 -29.05 -3.55
C ALA A 154 6.47 -27.99 -2.47
N ARG A 155 6.05 -26.75 -2.73
CA ARG A 155 6.22 -25.63 -1.79
C ARG A 155 4.89 -25.32 -1.08
N PRO A 156 4.90 -24.97 0.22
CA PRO A 156 3.70 -24.49 0.93
C PRO A 156 2.96 -23.38 0.15
N ALA A 157 3.70 -22.39 -0.37
CA ALA A 157 3.15 -21.30 -1.16
C ALA A 157 2.48 -21.72 -2.49
N GLN A 158 2.67 -22.96 -2.96
CA GLN A 158 1.99 -23.49 -4.15
C GLN A 158 0.82 -24.39 -3.77
N VAL A 159 1.01 -25.27 -2.78
CA VAL A 159 -0.01 -26.24 -2.35
C VAL A 159 -1.15 -25.55 -1.60
N TYR A 160 -0.85 -24.51 -0.85
CA TYR A 160 -1.84 -23.78 -0.04
C TYR A 160 -2.42 -22.55 -0.74
N ALA A 161 -1.90 -22.20 -1.92
CA ALA A 161 -2.38 -21.08 -2.73
C ALA A 161 -3.84 -21.26 -3.12
N ARG A 162 -4.55 -20.14 -3.25
CA ARG A 162 -5.91 -20.17 -3.80
C ARG A 162 -5.85 -20.33 -5.32
N PRO A 163 -6.58 -21.30 -5.89
CA PRO A 163 -6.74 -21.38 -7.34
C PRO A 163 -7.39 -20.10 -7.86
N ALA A 164 -6.77 -19.46 -8.84
CA ALA A 164 -7.29 -18.26 -9.48
C ALA A 164 -7.34 -18.47 -10.99
N PRO A 165 -8.49 -18.20 -11.65
CA PRO A 165 -8.62 -18.38 -13.10
C PRO A 165 -7.64 -17.48 -13.83
N SER A 166 -7.06 -17.98 -14.94
CA SER A 166 -6.21 -17.16 -15.79
C SER A 166 -6.95 -15.87 -16.16
N PRO A 167 -6.28 -14.71 -16.05
CA PRO A 167 -6.93 -13.45 -16.39
C PRO A 167 -7.31 -13.49 -17.86
N ALA A 168 -8.49 -12.95 -18.21
CA ALA A 168 -8.84 -12.74 -19.60
C ALA A 168 -7.77 -11.89 -20.28
N LYS A 169 -7.47 -12.18 -21.56
CA LYS A 169 -6.44 -11.49 -22.34
C LYS A 169 -6.61 -9.97 -22.21
N GLY A 170 -5.55 -9.29 -21.78
CA GLY A 170 -5.54 -7.83 -21.60
C GLY A 170 -6.15 -7.31 -20.28
N ARG A 171 -6.53 -8.16 -19.32
CA ARG A 171 -7.02 -7.71 -17.99
C ARG A 171 -5.96 -7.84 -16.90
N PRO A 172 -5.75 -6.80 -16.06
CA PRO A 172 -4.83 -6.88 -14.93
C PRO A 172 -5.36 -7.79 -13.81
N ARG A 173 -4.45 -8.31 -12.98
CA ARG A 173 -4.78 -9.04 -11.75
C ARG A 173 -4.48 -8.16 -10.54
N ILE A 174 -5.39 -8.19 -9.56
CA ILE A 174 -5.25 -7.48 -8.29
C ILE A 174 -5.27 -8.53 -7.19
N ALA A 175 -4.33 -8.43 -6.25
CA ALA A 175 -4.33 -9.19 -5.01
C ALA A 175 -4.57 -8.22 -3.85
N LEU A 176 -5.50 -8.57 -2.96
CA LEU A 176 -5.81 -7.79 -1.76
C LEU A 176 -5.52 -8.65 -0.53
N ILE A 177 -4.69 -8.13 0.38
CA ILE A 177 -4.36 -8.79 1.63
C ILE A 177 -4.84 -7.92 2.79
N VAL A 178 -5.68 -8.48 3.65
CA VAL A 178 -6.07 -7.84 4.91
C VAL A 178 -5.20 -8.40 6.03
N GLY A 179 -4.51 -7.52 6.76
CA GLY A 179 -3.62 -7.91 7.85
C GLY A 179 -4.22 -7.75 9.26
N GLY A 180 -3.44 -8.12 10.27
CA GLY A 180 -3.79 -7.94 11.68
C GLY A 180 -4.78 -8.98 12.21
N LEU A 181 -5.03 -10.07 11.47
CA LEU A 181 -5.95 -11.10 11.93
C LEU A 181 -5.38 -11.83 13.15
N GLY A 182 -6.27 -12.29 14.02
CA GLY A 182 -5.93 -12.96 15.27
C GLY A 182 -5.75 -12.05 16.48
N LEU A 183 -5.49 -10.75 16.29
CA LEU A 183 -5.36 -9.80 17.42
C LEU A 183 -6.68 -9.52 18.12
N ASN A 184 -7.78 -9.51 17.36
CA ASN A 184 -9.14 -9.37 17.87
C ASN A 184 -10.03 -10.45 17.24
N GLU A 185 -10.55 -11.36 18.06
CA GLU A 185 -11.31 -12.52 17.60
C GLU A 185 -12.61 -12.12 16.87
N GLN A 186 -13.34 -11.14 17.38
CA GLN A 186 -14.60 -10.68 16.77
C GLN A 186 -14.36 -10.06 15.39
N THR A 187 -13.34 -9.21 15.27
CA THR A 187 -12.99 -8.56 13.99
C THR A 187 -12.44 -9.59 13.00
N THR A 188 -11.65 -10.55 13.47
CA THR A 188 -11.14 -11.64 12.62
C THR A 188 -12.27 -12.54 12.13
N SER A 189 -13.19 -12.94 13.00
CA SER A 189 -14.37 -13.73 12.62
C SER A 189 -15.25 -12.98 11.60
N ARG A 190 -15.44 -11.67 11.79
CA ARG A 190 -16.16 -10.82 10.84
C ARG A 190 -15.44 -10.74 9.49
N ALA A 191 -14.11 -10.60 9.48
CA ALA A 191 -13.33 -10.61 8.25
C ALA A 191 -13.50 -11.93 7.49
N ILE A 192 -13.33 -13.08 8.17
CA ILE A 192 -13.48 -14.43 7.58
C ILE A 192 -14.89 -14.67 7.02
N THR A 193 -15.93 -14.13 7.66
CA THR A 193 -17.32 -14.42 7.26
C THR A 193 -17.92 -13.41 6.29
N LYS A 194 -17.37 -12.19 6.22
CA LYS A 194 -17.92 -11.10 5.39
C LYS A 194 -17.10 -10.81 4.15
N LEU A 195 -15.81 -11.07 4.17
CA LEU A 195 -14.97 -10.86 3.00
C LEU A 195 -15.15 -12.05 2.03
N PRO A 196 -15.16 -11.80 0.71
CA PRO A 196 -15.12 -12.88 -0.28
C PRO A 196 -13.80 -13.66 -0.17
N GLY A 197 -13.85 -14.96 -0.48
CA GLY A 197 -12.69 -15.87 -0.41
C GLY A 197 -11.52 -15.47 -1.30
N GLU A 198 -11.75 -14.63 -2.30
CA GLU A 198 -10.73 -13.99 -3.14
C GLU A 198 -9.76 -13.09 -2.36
N ILE A 199 -10.17 -12.57 -1.19
CA ILE A 199 -9.31 -11.71 -0.36
C ILE A 199 -8.42 -12.59 0.50
N SER A 200 -7.11 -12.34 0.47
CA SER A 200 -6.16 -13.05 1.32
C SER A 200 -6.12 -12.46 2.73
N LEU A 201 -5.87 -13.30 3.72
CA LEU A 201 -5.88 -12.93 5.13
C LEU A 201 -4.51 -13.17 5.77
N ALA A 202 -3.88 -12.12 6.29
CA ALA A 202 -2.59 -12.20 6.98
C ALA A 202 -2.74 -12.15 8.51
N PHE A 203 -2.37 -13.24 9.18
CA PHE A 203 -2.47 -13.40 10.62
C PHE A 203 -1.24 -12.84 11.32
N ALA A 204 -1.47 -12.07 12.38
CA ALA A 204 -0.42 -11.63 13.30
C ALA A 204 -0.02 -12.81 14.21
N PRO A 205 1.27 -13.00 14.50
CA PRO A 205 1.74 -14.21 15.18
C PRO A 205 1.38 -14.20 16.67
N TYR A 206 1.10 -13.04 17.25
CA TYR A 206 0.64 -12.88 18.64
C TYR A 206 -0.86 -13.08 18.82
N GLY A 207 -1.60 -13.34 17.73
CA GLY A 207 -3.03 -13.57 17.81
C GLY A 207 -3.40 -14.77 18.67
N THR A 208 -4.63 -14.75 19.20
CA THR A 208 -5.18 -15.85 20.00
C THR A 208 -5.86 -16.87 19.09
N ASN A 209 -5.79 -18.15 19.45
CA ASN A 209 -6.47 -19.25 18.74
C ASN A 209 -6.18 -19.31 17.22
N LEU A 210 -4.97 -18.92 16.80
CA LEU A 210 -4.59 -18.76 15.39
C LEU A 210 -4.82 -20.00 14.54
N LYS A 211 -4.50 -21.20 15.06
CA LYS A 211 -4.68 -22.46 14.31
C LYS A 211 -6.14 -22.68 13.91
N ALA A 212 -7.07 -22.44 14.83
CA ALA A 212 -8.50 -22.60 14.56
C ALA A 212 -9.04 -21.50 13.64
N GLN A 213 -8.58 -20.26 13.81
CA GLN A 213 -8.99 -19.15 12.93
C GLN A 213 -8.44 -19.30 11.52
N ALA A 214 -7.19 -19.75 11.36
CA ALA A 214 -6.57 -20.06 10.08
C ALA A 214 -7.31 -21.21 9.37
N ALA A 215 -7.67 -22.28 10.09
CA ALA A 215 -8.47 -23.36 9.54
C ALA A 215 -9.83 -22.86 9.03
N LYS A 216 -10.55 -22.05 9.83
CA LYS A 216 -11.82 -21.42 9.43
C LYS A 216 -11.67 -20.50 8.21
N ALA A 217 -10.60 -19.72 8.15
CA ALA A 217 -10.30 -18.86 7.00
C ALA A 217 -10.10 -19.68 5.73
N ARG A 218 -9.35 -20.79 5.82
CA ARG A 218 -9.15 -21.71 4.68
C ARG A 218 -10.43 -22.42 4.27
N GLU A 219 -11.27 -22.82 5.22
CA GLU A 219 -12.61 -23.39 4.95
C GLU A 219 -13.52 -22.39 4.23
N ALA A 220 -13.41 -21.10 4.56
CA ALA A 220 -14.09 -20.00 3.86
C ALA A 220 -13.46 -19.63 2.51
N GLY A 221 -12.37 -20.29 2.10
CA GLY A 221 -11.75 -20.12 0.79
C GLY A 221 -10.67 -19.04 0.70
N HIS A 222 -10.26 -18.47 1.83
CA HIS A 222 -9.21 -17.45 1.88
C HIS A 222 -7.81 -18.07 1.83
N GLU A 223 -6.95 -17.55 0.95
CA GLU A 223 -5.51 -17.77 1.05
C GLU A 223 -4.97 -17.03 2.29
N ILE A 224 -4.13 -17.72 3.07
CA ILE A 224 -3.64 -17.18 4.35
C ILE A 224 -2.15 -16.87 4.29
N PHE A 225 -1.75 -15.86 5.06
CA PHE A 225 -0.37 -15.44 5.24
C PHE A 225 -0.06 -15.30 6.73
N LEU A 226 1.22 -15.36 7.08
CA LEU A 226 1.69 -15.03 8.42
C LEU A 226 2.49 -13.73 8.37
N GLN A 227 2.12 -12.78 9.22
CA GLN A 227 2.86 -11.54 9.37
C GLN A 227 4.05 -11.77 10.32
N MET A 228 5.24 -11.37 9.89
CA MET A 228 6.41 -11.44 10.75
C MET A 228 6.74 -10.06 11.32
N PRO A 229 6.83 -9.89 12.65
CA PRO A 229 7.25 -8.64 13.25
C PRO A 229 8.73 -8.40 12.91
N MET A 230 9.00 -7.28 12.26
CA MET A 230 10.34 -6.81 11.95
C MET A 230 10.54 -5.44 12.58
N GLU A 231 11.80 -5.11 12.86
CA GLU A 231 12.20 -3.81 13.40
C GLU A 231 11.67 -2.65 12.54
N SER A 232 11.03 -1.67 13.19
CA SER A 232 10.63 -0.41 12.58
C SER A 232 11.73 0.64 12.74
N PHE A 233 11.67 1.74 11.97
CA PHE A 233 12.63 2.84 12.08
C PHE A 233 12.67 3.51 13.47
N ASP A 234 11.57 3.45 14.23
CA ASP A 234 11.40 4.05 15.55
C ASP A 234 11.46 3.01 16.69
N TYR A 235 12.00 1.82 16.44
CA TYR A 235 12.23 0.82 17.47
C TYR A 235 13.17 1.38 18.57
N ALA A 236 12.93 1.19 19.86
CA ALA A 236 11.89 0.37 20.50
C ALA A 236 10.63 1.14 20.96
N GLN A 237 10.43 2.39 20.52
CA GLN A 237 9.24 3.17 20.89
C GLN A 237 7.97 2.55 20.32
N ASN A 238 8.03 2.06 19.08
CA ASN A 238 7.02 1.21 18.48
C ASN A 238 7.55 -0.23 18.42
N ASN A 239 7.24 -1.02 19.45
CA ASN A 239 7.70 -2.40 19.56
C ASN A 239 6.60 -3.39 19.12
N PRO A 240 6.75 -4.10 17.98
CA PRO A 240 5.75 -5.06 17.51
C PRO A 240 5.59 -6.28 18.42
N GLY A 241 6.54 -6.55 19.31
CA GLY A 241 6.48 -7.61 20.31
C GLY A 241 7.84 -8.27 20.60
N PRO A 242 7.87 -9.24 21.52
CA PRO A 242 9.10 -9.85 22.01
C PRO A 242 9.87 -10.69 20.98
N GLN A 243 9.20 -11.16 19.92
CA GLN A 243 9.78 -12.00 18.86
C GLN A 243 10.04 -11.18 17.59
N THR A 244 10.28 -9.89 17.73
CA THR A 244 10.63 -9.00 16.62
C THR A 244 11.98 -9.40 16.04
N LEU A 245 12.06 -9.49 14.72
CA LEU A 245 13.31 -9.67 13.99
C LEU A 245 14.04 -8.32 13.97
N THR A 246 15.21 -8.24 14.60
CA THR A 246 15.98 -6.99 14.69
C THR A 246 17.35 -7.12 14.04
N VAL A 247 17.89 -6.00 13.55
CA VAL A 247 19.20 -5.95 12.89
C VAL A 247 20.30 -6.36 13.88
N ASP A 248 20.18 -5.92 15.13
CA ASP A 248 21.19 -6.15 16.19
C ASP A 248 21.17 -7.58 16.77
N ALA A 249 20.07 -8.32 16.65
CA ALA A 249 19.94 -9.65 17.25
C ALA A 249 20.81 -10.73 16.57
N GLY A 250 21.26 -10.48 15.33
CA GLY A 250 22.03 -11.45 14.54
C GLY A 250 21.22 -12.64 14.03
N ALA A 251 21.83 -13.43 13.15
CA ALA A 251 21.13 -14.47 12.39
C ALA A 251 20.52 -15.58 13.26
N ALA A 252 21.26 -16.08 14.26
CA ALA A 252 20.79 -17.20 15.09
C ALA A 252 19.52 -16.85 15.88
N ARG A 253 19.49 -15.65 16.49
CA ARG A 253 18.33 -15.19 17.26
C ARG A 253 17.14 -14.86 16.36
N ASN A 254 17.39 -14.25 15.20
CA ASN A 254 16.33 -14.00 14.22
C ASN A 254 15.73 -15.29 13.64
N LEU A 255 16.54 -16.34 13.44
CA LEU A 255 16.02 -17.65 13.04
C LEU A 255 15.11 -18.26 14.12
N GLU A 256 15.47 -18.12 15.40
CA GLU A 256 14.62 -18.56 16.50
C GLU A 256 13.27 -17.83 16.51
N HIS A 257 13.28 -16.50 16.39
CA HIS A 257 12.07 -15.67 16.31
C HIS A 257 11.22 -16.01 15.07
N LEU A 258 11.87 -16.27 13.94
CA LEU A 258 11.21 -16.69 12.71
C LEU A 258 10.53 -18.05 12.87
N HIS A 259 11.23 -19.05 13.40
CA HIS A 259 10.67 -20.39 13.63
C HIS A 259 9.53 -20.34 14.63
N TRP A 260 9.66 -19.55 15.70
CA TRP A 260 8.59 -19.32 16.65
C TRP A 260 7.33 -18.77 15.94
N GLY A 261 7.50 -17.78 15.07
CA GLY A 261 6.40 -17.20 14.29
C GLY A 261 5.76 -18.22 13.35
N LEU A 262 6.56 -18.90 12.53
CA LEU A 262 6.09 -19.88 11.55
C LEU A 262 5.31 -21.05 12.18
N ALA A 263 5.62 -21.42 13.42
CA ALA A 263 4.90 -22.49 14.13
C ALA A 263 3.49 -22.09 14.64
N ARG A 264 3.11 -20.81 14.56
CA ARG A 264 1.85 -20.28 15.13
C ARG A 264 0.61 -20.76 14.38
N ALA A 265 0.67 -20.85 13.06
CA ALA A 265 -0.43 -21.29 12.22
C ALA A 265 0.09 -22.08 11.01
N PRO A 266 -0.46 -23.28 10.73
CA PRO A 266 -0.16 -24.00 9.51
C PRO A 266 -0.99 -23.50 8.32
N GLY A 267 -0.48 -23.72 7.10
CA GLY A 267 -1.18 -23.47 5.84
C GLY A 267 -0.62 -22.29 5.07
#